data_AF-A0A328E7V4-F1
#
_entry.id   AF-A0A328E7V4-F1
#
_cell.length_a   1.000
_cell.length_b   1.000
_cell.length_c   1.000
_cell.angle_alpha   90.00
_cell.angle_beta   90.00
_cell.angle_gamma   90.00
#
_symmetry.space_group_name_H-M   'P 1'
#
loop_
_entity.id
_entity.type
_entity.pdbx_description
1 polymer ?
#
loop_
_entity_poly.entity_id
_entity_poly.type
_entity_poly.pdbx_seq_one_letter_code
_entity_poly.pdbx_strand_id
1 'polypeptide(L)'
;MMISSSSRSRVIILVAVQLFLLLLLGALDLSSAHAGEQPLSKIAVHKISLALRHSSSIEASPLVLGLEGEDTEWITVDLEHEEPSDDDWIGVFSPAKFNESTCNPESDPKQQSPYICTAPIKYNYANSDSSYTKTGKASLKFQLINQRADFSFALFTGGLLNPKLVAISNSISFANPKAPLYPRLALGKTWNEMAVTWTSGYNIDEAVPVIEWGLKGQLRRQSPAGTLTFDRNSLCGSPARTVGWRDPGFIHTSFLKDLWPNMMYTYRVGHFLKTGSYVWSKKTYAFRSSPFPGQDSVQKIIIFGDMGKAERDGSNEYSNYQPGALNTTDRLIEDLRNIDIVFHIGDTAYANGYLSQWDQFTAQVEPIASRVPYMTASGNHERDWPGTGSFYGGMDSGGECGVLAETMFYVPAENRAKFWYSADYGMFHFCIADSEHDWREGSEQYKFIEKCFASADRRKQPWLIFASHRVLGYSSDKYYASEGSFDEPMGRESLEKLWQRYKVDIAFYGHVHNYERTCPIYQNKCVNSERSHYSGTVNGTIHVVAGGAGSHLSEFAAINTSWSLFKDYDWGFVKLTAFNHSSLLLEYKKSRDGKVYDSFSVSRDYRDVLACVHDGCEPTTLAS
;
A
#
# COMPACT_ATOMS: atom_id res chain seq x y z
N MET A 1 -67.72 -18.66 38.52
CA MET A 1 -68.58 -19.82 38.80
C MET A 1 -67.64 -21.01 38.99
N MET A 2 -67.69 -21.72 40.13
CA MET A 2 -66.68 -22.73 40.61
C MET A 2 -65.27 -22.13 40.85
N ILE A 3 -64.63 -22.08 42.03
CA ILE A 3 -64.70 -22.73 43.37
C ILE A 3 -63.98 -24.09 43.50
N SER A 4 -63.19 -24.20 44.59
CA SER A 4 -62.63 -25.39 45.28
C SER A 4 -61.31 -26.02 44.80
N SER A 5 -60.43 -26.56 45.67
CA SER A 5 -60.15 -26.33 47.12
C SER A 5 -59.02 -27.22 47.69
N SER A 6 -58.20 -26.68 48.58
CA SER A 6 -57.43 -27.38 49.66
C SER A 6 -56.30 -28.35 49.21
N SER A 7 -55.32 -28.74 50.05
CA SER A 7 -55.23 -28.67 51.52
C SER A 7 -53.81 -28.39 52.07
N ARG A 8 -53.69 -28.25 53.40
CA ARG A 8 -52.45 -27.95 54.14
C ARG A 8 -51.82 -29.22 54.71
N SER A 9 -50.48 -29.26 54.85
CA SER A 9 -49.81 -29.33 56.19
C SER A 9 -48.28 -29.46 56.16
N ARG A 10 -47.59 -28.46 56.78
CA ARG A 10 -46.35 -28.53 57.61
C ARG A 10 -45.07 -29.11 56.92
N VAL A 11 -43.84 -28.63 57.14
CA VAL A 11 -43.07 -28.53 58.41
C VAL A 11 -41.76 -27.71 58.18
N ILE A 12 -41.41 -26.77 59.09
CA ILE A 12 -40.03 -26.26 59.46
C ILE A 12 -39.25 -25.18 58.64
N ILE A 13 -39.04 -24.02 59.32
CA ILE A 13 -37.83 -23.15 59.50
C ILE A 13 -37.13 -22.50 58.27
N LEU A 14 -36.64 -21.23 58.32
CA LEU A 14 -37.04 -19.98 59.00
C LEU A 14 -36.21 -18.82 58.35
N VAL A 15 -36.70 -17.57 58.37
CA VAL A 15 -36.10 -16.40 57.67
C VAL A 15 -35.69 -15.29 58.65
N ALA A 16 -34.50 -14.69 58.46
CA ALA A 16 -34.13 -13.28 58.75
C ALA A 16 -32.62 -13.10 58.37
N VAL A 17 -32.11 -12.16 57.57
CA VAL A 17 -32.50 -10.80 57.11
C VAL A 17 -32.24 -9.66 58.11
N GLN A 18 -31.29 -8.80 57.74
CA GLN A 18 -31.02 -7.43 58.23
C GLN A 18 -30.63 -7.27 59.71
N LEU A 19 -30.00 -6.18 60.16
CA LEU A 19 -29.03 -5.19 59.68
C LEU A 19 -28.92 -4.21 60.88
N PHE A 20 -27.73 -3.68 61.16
CA PHE A 20 -27.52 -2.41 61.89
C PHE A 20 -27.77 -2.29 63.41
N LEU A 21 -26.63 -2.07 64.10
CA LEU A 21 -26.35 -0.98 65.04
C LEU A 21 -26.65 -1.13 66.55
N LEU A 22 -25.56 -1.26 67.35
CA LEU A 22 -25.26 -0.62 68.66
C LEU A 22 -23.98 -1.28 69.22
N LEU A 23 -22.76 -0.76 69.01
CA LEU A 23 -22.07 0.27 69.81
C LEU A 23 -22.07 0.03 71.34
N LEU A 24 -20.95 -0.48 71.90
CA LEU A 24 -20.10 0.19 72.91
C LEU A 24 -19.02 -0.73 73.54
N LEU A 25 -17.99 -0.10 74.14
CA LEU A 25 -16.79 -0.66 74.83
C LEU A 25 -15.69 -1.19 73.88
N GLY A 26 -14.41 -0.76 73.96
CA GLY A 26 -13.73 0.21 74.85
C GLY A 26 -12.46 0.78 74.19
N ALA A 27 -11.77 1.73 74.84
CA ALA A 27 -10.84 2.67 74.18
C ALA A 27 -9.32 2.41 74.39
N LEU A 28 -8.51 3.04 73.53
CA LEU A 28 -7.05 3.31 73.62
C LEU A 28 -6.13 2.06 73.51
N ASP A 29 -5.03 2.02 72.76
CA ASP A 29 -4.28 2.99 71.93
C ASP A 29 -3.55 2.22 70.76
N LEU A 30 -2.80 2.77 69.80
CA LEU A 30 -2.10 4.06 69.62
C LEU A 30 -2.01 4.44 68.09
N SER A 31 -1.27 5.51 67.77
CA SER A 31 -0.63 5.95 66.49
C SER A 31 -0.43 4.94 65.34
N SER A 32 -0.46 5.33 64.04
CA SER A 32 -0.79 6.62 63.39
C SER A 32 -1.02 6.43 61.89
N ALA A 33 -1.76 7.36 61.27
CA ALA A 33 -2.26 7.37 59.90
C ALA A 33 -1.30 6.95 58.75
N HIS A 34 -1.89 6.42 57.67
CA HIS A 34 -1.54 6.77 56.29
C HIS A 34 -2.81 7.20 55.55
N ALA A 35 -2.75 8.34 54.86
CA ALA A 35 -3.80 8.81 53.97
C ALA A 35 -3.74 8.06 52.63
N GLY A 36 -4.84 8.04 51.88
CA GLY A 36 -4.94 7.28 50.62
C GLY A 36 -4.36 8.01 49.41
N GLU A 37 -4.10 7.24 48.35
CA GLU A 37 -3.87 7.75 46.99
C GLU A 37 -4.26 6.70 45.94
N GLN A 38 -4.32 7.09 44.66
CA GLN A 38 -4.93 6.31 43.57
C GLN A 38 -4.05 5.15 43.05
N PRO A 39 -4.63 4.11 42.43
CA PRO A 39 -3.87 3.07 41.75
C PRO A 39 -3.48 3.50 40.32
N LEU A 40 -2.54 4.45 40.20
CA LEU A 40 -1.66 4.53 39.03
C LEU A 40 -0.29 3.95 39.39
N SER A 41 0.40 3.42 38.37
CA SER A 41 1.75 2.85 38.42
C SER A 41 1.94 1.53 39.20
N LYS A 42 1.93 0.43 38.45
CA LYS A 42 3.00 -0.57 38.55
C LYS A 42 3.70 -0.65 37.20
N ILE A 43 4.53 0.35 36.91
CA ILE A 43 5.50 0.24 35.82
C ILE A 43 6.52 -0.81 36.27
N ALA A 44 6.44 -2.00 35.70
CA ALA A 44 7.48 -3.00 35.83
C ALA A 44 8.68 -2.54 34.99
N VAL A 45 9.52 -1.66 35.55
CA VAL A 45 10.79 -1.25 34.94
C VAL A 45 11.72 -2.46 34.96
N HIS A 46 11.63 -3.28 33.92
CA HIS A 46 12.62 -4.31 33.61
C HIS A 46 13.89 -3.64 33.08
N LYS A 47 14.65 -3.14 34.05
CA LYS A 47 16.04 -2.67 34.03
C LYS A 47 16.80 -2.90 32.71
N ILE A 48 16.95 -1.84 31.92
CA ILE A 48 18.04 -1.71 30.93
C ILE A 48 19.18 -0.93 31.58
N SER A 49 20.42 -1.39 31.38
CA SER A 49 21.61 -0.65 31.77
C SER A 49 22.00 0.34 30.67
N LEU A 50 21.83 1.64 30.93
CA LEU A 50 22.42 2.69 30.09
C LEU A 50 23.96 2.53 30.15
N ALA A 51 24.55 2.11 29.05
CA ALA A 51 25.98 1.86 28.92
C ALA A 51 26.62 2.83 27.92
N LEU A 52 26.35 4.13 28.10
CA LEU A 52 27.08 5.19 27.41
C LEU A 52 28.55 5.13 27.85
N ARG A 53 29.37 4.43 27.06
CA ARG A 53 30.82 4.31 27.30
C ARG A 53 31.50 5.54 26.70
N HIS A 54 32.33 6.21 27.50
CA HIS A 54 33.11 7.37 27.05
C HIS A 54 34.08 7.08 25.89
N SER A 55 34.35 5.80 25.63
CA SER A 55 35.23 5.29 24.58
C SER A 55 34.51 4.83 23.30
N SER A 56 33.19 5.04 23.21
CA SER A 56 32.40 4.65 22.03
C SER A 56 31.77 5.88 21.40
N SER A 57 31.91 6.02 20.08
CA SER A 57 31.45 7.18 19.32
C SER A 57 30.78 6.77 18.02
N ILE A 58 29.92 7.66 17.54
CA ILE A 58 29.28 7.58 16.23
C ILE A 58 29.06 9.02 15.75
N GLU A 59 29.48 9.34 14.53
CA GLU A 59 29.40 10.69 13.95
C GLU A 59 28.85 10.58 12.52
N ALA A 60 27.94 11.50 12.16
CA ALA A 60 27.25 11.49 10.88
C ALA A 60 27.55 12.78 10.09
N SER A 61 27.99 12.63 8.84
CA SER A 61 28.35 13.76 7.97
C SER A 61 27.78 13.60 6.55
N PRO A 62 27.46 14.71 5.85
CA PRO A 62 27.47 16.11 6.31
C PRO A 62 26.29 16.46 7.25
N LEU A 63 26.39 17.61 7.94
CA LEU A 63 25.39 18.05 8.92
C LEU A 63 24.07 18.56 8.30
N VAL A 64 24.15 19.12 7.09
CA VAL A 64 23.00 19.69 6.37
C VAL A 64 22.93 19.07 5.00
N LEU A 65 21.76 18.49 4.69
CA LEU A 65 21.48 17.78 3.44
C LEU A 65 20.63 18.65 2.50
N GLY A 66 20.61 18.35 1.20
CA GLY A 66 19.79 19.03 0.21
C GLY A 66 20.03 20.53 0.11
N LEU A 67 21.30 20.96 0.21
CA LEU A 67 21.69 22.37 0.15
C LEU A 67 21.32 23.04 -1.18
N GLU A 68 21.30 22.32 -2.30
CA GLU A 68 20.78 22.84 -3.56
C GLU A 68 19.28 22.52 -3.76
N GLY A 69 18.64 21.85 -2.81
CA GLY A 69 17.24 21.42 -2.86
C GLY A 69 17.04 19.95 -3.26
N GLU A 70 18.06 19.11 -3.13
CA GLU A 70 17.94 17.66 -3.24
C GLU A 70 16.97 17.09 -2.19
N ASP A 71 16.26 16.04 -2.59
CA ASP A 71 15.30 15.29 -1.77
C ASP A 71 15.85 13.94 -1.30
N THR A 72 17.08 13.61 -1.70
CA THR A 72 17.78 12.35 -1.44
C THR A 72 19.28 12.62 -1.40
N GLU A 73 20.00 12.19 -0.37
CA GLU A 73 21.45 12.43 -0.25
C GLU A 73 22.19 11.27 0.44
N TRP A 74 23.46 11.07 0.06
CA TRP A 74 24.36 10.12 0.70
C TRP A 74 25.05 10.74 1.91
N ILE A 75 24.98 10.05 3.04
CA ILE A 75 25.67 10.40 4.28
C ILE A 75 26.71 9.34 4.62
N THR A 76 27.73 9.72 5.37
CA THR A 76 28.74 8.81 5.94
C THR A 76 28.58 8.80 7.46
N VAL A 77 28.56 7.60 8.04
CA VAL A 77 28.51 7.35 9.48
C VAL A 77 29.81 6.67 9.87
N ASP A 78 30.66 7.40 10.58
CA ASP A 78 31.88 6.88 11.16
C ASP A 78 31.62 6.50 12.61
N LEU A 79 32.08 5.32 13.05
CA LEU A 79 31.86 4.84 14.41
C LEU A 79 33.08 4.13 14.99
N GLU A 80 33.17 4.14 16.32
CA GLU A 80 34.20 3.45 17.09
C GLU A 80 33.59 2.81 18.35
N HIS A 81 33.93 1.55 18.61
CA HIS A 81 33.48 0.76 19.76
C HIS A 81 34.62 -0.16 20.23
N GLU A 82 34.99 -0.11 21.52
CA GLU A 82 36.12 -0.89 22.06
C GLU A 82 35.85 -2.41 22.16
N GLU A 83 34.59 -2.83 22.21
CA GLU A 83 34.17 -4.23 22.36
C GLU A 83 33.28 -4.67 21.19
N PRO A 84 33.76 -4.61 19.93
CA PRO A 84 32.94 -4.86 18.75
C PRO A 84 32.43 -6.30 18.71
N SER A 85 31.17 -6.46 18.31
CA SER A 85 30.51 -7.74 18.10
C SER A 85 29.98 -7.89 16.67
N ASP A 86 29.86 -9.13 16.19
CA ASP A 86 29.26 -9.44 14.89
C ASP A 86 27.77 -9.05 14.81
N ASP A 87 27.11 -8.87 15.95
CA ASP A 87 25.69 -8.49 16.08
C ASP A 87 25.47 -7.00 16.43
N ASP A 88 26.52 -6.17 16.37
CA ASP A 88 26.40 -4.72 16.53
C ASP A 88 25.75 -4.08 15.30
N TRP A 89 24.87 -3.11 15.52
CA TRP A 89 24.08 -2.50 14.45
C TRP A 89 23.79 -1.01 14.67
N ILE A 90 23.59 -0.30 13.56
CA ILE A 90 23.35 1.14 13.51
C ILE A 90 21.90 1.34 13.09
N GLY A 91 21.09 1.97 13.95
CA GLY A 91 19.74 2.40 13.62
C GLY A 91 19.71 3.85 13.14
N VAL A 92 18.94 4.12 12.08
CA VAL A 92 18.64 5.46 11.58
C VAL A 92 17.30 5.90 12.17
N PHE A 93 17.26 6.99 12.93
CA PHE A 93 16.03 7.48 13.57
C PHE A 93 15.65 8.85 13.03
N SER A 94 14.35 9.05 12.80
CA SER A 94 13.78 10.34 12.41
C SER A 94 12.36 10.47 12.97
N PRO A 95 12.09 11.36 13.95
CA PRO A 95 12.97 12.44 14.43
C PRO A 95 14.27 12.00 15.10
N ALA A 96 15.27 12.88 15.11
CA ALA A 96 16.59 12.64 15.73
C ALA A 96 16.51 12.42 17.24
N LYS A 97 15.46 12.92 17.89
CA LYS A 97 15.13 12.58 19.27
C LYS A 97 14.16 11.41 19.30
N PHE A 98 14.70 10.21 19.47
CA PHE A 98 13.95 8.95 19.61
C PHE A 98 13.86 8.48 21.06
N ASN A 99 13.01 7.50 21.33
CA ASN A 99 12.95 6.79 22.62
C ASN A 99 13.58 5.40 22.44
N GLU A 100 14.76 5.22 23.02
CA GLU A 100 15.60 4.01 22.98
C GLU A 100 15.08 2.86 23.86
N SER A 101 14.06 3.10 24.68
CA SER A 101 13.49 2.09 25.58
C SER A 101 12.95 0.88 24.80
N THR A 102 13.06 -0.31 25.39
CA THR A 102 12.42 -1.50 24.83
C THR A 102 10.90 -1.43 25.00
N CYS A 103 10.16 -1.50 23.89
CA CYS A 103 8.71 -1.67 23.84
C CYS A 103 8.43 -3.08 23.34
N ASN A 104 8.40 -4.06 24.26
CA ASN A 104 8.07 -5.44 23.94
C ASN A 104 6.65 -5.55 23.36
N PRO A 105 6.40 -6.46 22.40
CA PRO A 105 5.07 -6.68 21.86
C PRO A 105 4.15 -7.25 22.94
N GLU A 106 3.05 -6.53 23.23
CA GLU A 106 1.98 -7.01 24.11
C GLU A 106 1.10 -8.02 23.37
N SER A 107 1.69 -9.19 23.04
CA SER A 107 1.07 -10.28 22.27
C SER A 107 0.66 -9.94 20.83
N ASP A 108 1.12 -8.82 20.29
CA ASP A 108 0.91 -8.40 18.89
C ASP A 108 1.84 -9.19 17.93
N PRO A 109 1.30 -10.04 17.03
CA PRO A 109 2.11 -10.83 16.10
C PRO A 109 2.65 -10.03 14.90
N LYS A 110 2.22 -8.78 14.69
CA LYS A 110 2.65 -7.93 13.57
C LYS A 110 3.77 -6.96 13.94
N GLN A 111 3.98 -6.70 15.23
CA GLN A 111 5.16 -5.98 15.70
C GLN A 111 6.42 -6.84 15.54
N GLN A 112 7.40 -6.31 14.83
CA GLN A 112 8.67 -6.97 14.47
C GLN A 112 9.83 -6.44 15.31
N SER A 113 10.93 -7.19 15.37
CA SER A 113 12.20 -6.72 15.95
C SER A 113 12.93 -5.77 14.99
N PRO A 114 13.72 -4.79 15.50
CA PRO A 114 14.03 -4.53 16.90
C PRO A 114 12.86 -3.91 17.69
N TYR A 115 12.68 -4.33 18.94
CA TYR A 115 11.56 -3.92 19.81
C TYR A 115 11.82 -2.60 20.55
N ILE A 116 12.07 -1.52 19.82
CA ILE A 116 12.37 -0.19 20.36
C ILE A 116 11.10 0.68 20.32
N CYS A 117 10.89 1.51 21.35
CA CYS A 117 9.68 2.35 21.48
C CYS A 117 9.55 3.44 20.40
N THR A 118 10.63 3.75 19.67
CA THR A 118 10.60 4.45 18.39
C THR A 118 11.21 3.53 17.35
N ALA A 119 10.42 3.12 16.36
CA ALA A 119 10.92 2.37 15.22
C ALA A 119 12.02 3.18 14.49
N PRO A 120 13.23 2.63 14.24
CA PRO A 120 14.15 3.20 13.27
C PRO A 120 13.50 3.23 11.88
N ILE A 121 13.88 4.21 11.07
CA ILE A 121 13.52 4.32 9.65
C ILE A 121 14.07 3.09 8.90
N LYS A 122 15.34 2.78 9.18
CA LYS A 122 16.11 1.64 8.67
C LYS A 122 17.33 1.40 9.55
N TYR A 123 18.05 0.31 9.34
CA TYR A 123 19.24 -0.05 10.10
C TYR A 123 20.22 -0.88 9.27
N ASN A 124 21.48 -0.94 9.70
CA ASN A 124 22.47 -1.85 9.09
C ASN A 124 23.45 -2.40 10.14
N TYR A 125 24.04 -3.57 9.90
CA TYR A 125 25.04 -4.14 10.80
C TYR A 125 26.39 -3.44 10.65
N ALA A 126 27.10 -3.24 11.76
CA ALA A 126 28.41 -2.57 11.79
C ALA A 126 29.48 -3.35 10.99
N ASN A 127 29.39 -4.69 10.99
CA ASN A 127 30.27 -5.58 10.23
C ASN A 127 30.03 -5.57 8.71
N SER A 128 29.12 -4.73 8.19
CA SER A 128 29.09 -4.37 6.76
C SER A 128 30.43 -3.74 6.33
N ASP A 129 31.12 -3.08 7.26
CA ASP A 129 32.57 -2.89 7.16
C ASP A 129 33.26 -4.16 7.69
N SER A 130 33.86 -4.94 6.79
CA SER A 130 34.57 -6.19 7.09
C SER A 130 35.76 -6.06 8.07
N SER A 131 36.18 -4.84 8.40
CA SER A 131 37.23 -4.56 9.38
C SER A 131 36.71 -4.35 10.81
N TYR A 132 35.42 -4.01 10.98
CA TYR A 132 34.81 -3.61 12.25
C TYR A 132 35.12 -4.56 13.41
N THR A 133 34.90 -5.85 13.20
CA THR A 133 34.97 -6.89 14.24
C THR A 133 36.40 -7.17 14.71
N LYS A 134 37.40 -6.57 14.05
CA LYS A 134 38.82 -6.63 14.40
C LYS A 134 39.36 -5.30 14.93
N THR A 135 38.78 -4.17 14.54
CA THR A 135 39.32 -2.82 14.76
C THR A 135 38.48 -1.98 15.72
N GLY A 136 37.22 -2.36 15.96
CA GLY A 136 36.24 -1.52 16.63
C GLY A 136 35.69 -0.38 15.77
N LYS A 137 36.16 -0.20 14.53
CA LYS A 137 35.89 0.98 13.70
C LYS A 137 35.20 0.60 12.40
N ALA A 138 34.20 1.37 11.98
CA ALA A 138 33.54 1.23 10.69
C ALA A 138 33.21 2.59 10.08
N SER A 139 33.17 2.65 8.74
CA SER A 139 32.65 3.79 7.99
C SER A 139 31.54 3.30 7.05
N LEU A 140 30.28 3.58 7.42
CA LEU A 140 29.11 3.12 6.68
C LEU A 140 28.49 4.26 5.88
N LYS A 141 27.89 3.93 4.73
CA LYS A 141 27.14 4.90 3.93
C LYS A 141 25.66 4.56 3.91
N PHE A 142 24.84 5.58 4.12
CA PHE A 142 23.39 5.49 3.97
C PHE A 142 22.93 6.55 2.96
N GLN A 143 21.88 6.25 2.22
CA GLN A 143 21.16 7.19 1.37
C GLN A 143 19.87 7.60 2.09
N LEU A 144 19.77 8.84 2.56
CA LEU A 144 18.57 9.34 3.21
C LEU A 144 17.64 10.04 2.23
N ILE A 145 16.33 9.90 2.43
CA ILE A 145 15.30 10.68 1.75
C ILE A 145 14.75 11.78 2.67
N ASN A 146 14.32 12.90 2.11
CA ASN A 146 13.72 13.99 2.87
C ASN A 146 12.27 13.68 3.25
N GLN A 147 12.07 13.21 4.47
CA GLN A 147 10.76 12.88 5.01
C GLN A 147 10.41 13.68 6.29
N ARG A 148 10.61 15.01 6.24
CA ARG A 148 10.12 16.04 7.20
C ARG A 148 10.87 16.29 8.50
N ALA A 149 11.37 15.28 9.21
CA ALA A 149 12.08 15.50 10.47
C ALA A 149 13.61 15.46 10.27
N ASP A 150 14.34 15.81 11.32
CA ASP A 150 15.78 15.58 11.44
C ASP A 150 16.10 14.09 11.63
N PHE A 151 17.38 13.75 11.58
CA PHE A 151 17.89 12.39 11.69
C PHE A 151 19.00 12.28 12.75
N SER A 152 19.08 11.12 13.39
CA SER A 152 20.22 10.69 14.22
C SER A 152 20.53 9.23 13.94
N PHE A 153 21.78 8.84 14.19
CA PHE A 153 22.24 7.46 14.12
C PHE A 153 22.56 6.97 15.53
N ALA A 154 22.26 5.72 15.82
CA ALA A 154 22.55 5.13 17.12
C ALA A 154 23.13 3.73 16.97
N LEU A 155 24.23 3.49 17.67
CA LEU A 155 24.92 2.20 17.72
C LEU A 155 24.34 1.36 18.86
N PHE A 156 23.99 0.11 18.55
CA PHE A 156 23.48 -0.87 19.49
C PHE A 156 24.33 -2.14 19.49
N THR A 157 24.44 -2.78 20.65
CA THR A 157 25.01 -4.14 20.84
C THR A 157 23.90 -5.14 21.17
N GLY A 158 24.17 -6.45 21.02
CA GLY A 158 23.24 -7.52 21.42
C GLY A 158 22.15 -7.83 20.39
N GLY A 159 22.39 -7.45 19.13
CA GLY A 159 21.52 -7.75 17.99
C GLY A 159 20.16 -7.06 18.05
N LEU A 160 19.28 -7.44 17.14
CA LEU A 160 17.93 -6.88 17.02
C LEU A 160 16.98 -7.37 18.13
N LEU A 161 17.27 -8.50 18.77
CA LEU A 161 16.39 -9.10 19.78
C LEU A 161 16.60 -8.53 21.19
N ASN A 162 17.83 -8.17 21.56
CA ASN A 162 18.16 -7.62 22.87
C ASN A 162 19.01 -6.34 22.75
N PRO A 163 18.58 -5.33 21.97
CA PRO A 163 19.39 -4.19 21.62
C PRO A 163 19.73 -3.34 22.85
N LYS A 164 21.00 -3.01 23.02
CA LYS A 164 21.51 -2.11 24.06
C LYS A 164 22.20 -0.93 23.42
N LEU A 165 21.68 0.27 23.67
CA LEU A 165 22.24 1.51 23.16
C LEU A 165 23.66 1.73 23.71
N VAL A 166 24.61 2.00 22.81
CA VAL A 166 26.01 2.29 23.12
C VAL A 166 26.34 3.77 22.92
N ALA A 167 25.96 4.33 21.77
CA ALA A 167 26.25 5.71 21.39
C ALA A 167 25.16 6.28 20.46
N ILE A 168 24.98 7.62 20.47
CA ILE A 168 24.09 8.37 19.57
C ILE A 168 24.92 9.45 18.88
N SER A 169 24.66 9.71 17.60
CA SER A 169 25.38 10.70 16.79
C SER A 169 24.93 12.13 17.06
N ASN A 170 25.66 13.08 16.50
CA ASN A 170 25.11 14.39 16.15
C ASN A 170 23.83 14.25 15.30
N SER A 171 22.91 15.19 15.45
CA SER A 171 21.74 15.30 14.57
C SER A 171 22.13 15.90 13.22
N ILE A 172 21.49 15.45 12.15
CA ILE A 172 21.60 16.01 10.79
C ILE A 172 20.20 16.30 10.23
N SER A 173 20.08 17.21 9.26
CA SER A 173 18.77 17.54 8.68
C SER A 173 18.87 18.07 7.25
N PHE A 174 17.81 17.94 6.47
CA PHE A 174 17.71 18.63 5.17
C PHE A 174 17.59 20.14 5.37
N ALA A 175 18.10 20.94 4.42
CA ALA A 175 18.08 22.40 4.47
C ALA A 175 16.64 22.96 4.48
N ASN A 176 15.70 22.24 3.87
CA ASN A 176 14.27 22.41 4.08
C ASN A 176 13.59 21.05 4.27
N PRO A 177 13.41 20.57 5.51
CA PRO A 177 12.73 19.30 5.75
C PRO A 177 11.25 19.34 5.33
N LYS A 178 10.64 20.53 5.36
CA LYS A 178 9.21 20.73 5.06
C LYS A 178 8.89 20.77 3.57
N ALA A 179 9.87 20.61 2.69
CA ALA A 179 9.73 20.77 1.23
C ALA A 179 8.55 19.96 0.62
N PRO A 180 7.95 20.44 -0.49
CA PRO A 180 6.94 19.68 -1.23
C PRO A 180 7.59 18.63 -2.13
N LEU A 181 7.31 17.35 -1.84
CA LEU A 181 8.06 16.20 -2.36
C LEU A 181 7.15 15.08 -2.88
N TYR A 182 7.76 14.20 -3.67
CA TYR A 182 7.20 12.93 -4.15
C TYR A 182 5.80 13.06 -4.77
N PRO A 183 5.61 13.92 -5.81
CA PRO A 183 4.33 14.06 -6.47
C PRO A 183 3.97 12.80 -7.26
N ARG A 184 2.75 12.31 -7.07
CA ARG A 184 2.15 11.18 -7.77
C ARG A 184 0.89 11.63 -8.51
N LEU A 185 0.79 11.23 -9.77
CA LEU A 185 -0.32 11.49 -10.67
C LEU A 185 -1.37 10.39 -10.53
N ALA A 186 -2.64 10.75 -10.62
CA ALA A 186 -3.74 9.81 -10.76
C ALA A 186 -4.82 10.40 -11.67
N LEU A 187 -5.57 9.55 -12.34
CA LEU A 187 -6.71 9.97 -13.15
C LEU A 187 -7.77 10.64 -12.25
N GLY A 188 -8.32 11.76 -12.72
CA GLY A 188 -9.40 12.47 -12.03
C GLY A 188 -10.76 11.81 -12.21
N LYS A 189 -11.82 12.51 -11.79
CA LYS A 189 -13.22 12.03 -11.91
C LYS A 189 -13.76 12.11 -13.35
N THR A 190 -13.04 12.76 -14.25
CA THR A 190 -13.34 12.85 -15.68
C THR A 190 -12.06 12.63 -16.50
N TRP A 191 -12.19 12.15 -17.74
CA TRP A 191 -11.06 11.85 -18.63
C TRP A 191 -10.10 13.04 -18.87
N ASN A 192 -10.60 14.27 -18.73
CA ASN A 192 -9.87 15.52 -18.90
C ASN A 192 -9.43 16.16 -17.56
N GLU A 193 -9.36 15.38 -16.48
CA GLU A 193 -8.87 15.78 -15.17
C GLU A 193 -7.71 14.88 -14.73
N MET A 194 -6.64 15.50 -14.21
CA MET A 194 -5.51 14.81 -13.60
C MET A 194 -5.36 15.26 -12.15
N ALA A 195 -5.35 14.34 -11.20
CA ALA A 195 -4.99 14.62 -9.83
C ALA A 195 -3.46 14.62 -9.69
N VAL A 196 -2.90 15.63 -9.03
CA VAL A 196 -1.51 15.66 -8.59
C VAL A 196 -1.52 15.66 -7.07
N THR A 197 -1.04 14.59 -6.45
CA THR A 197 -0.92 14.47 -4.99
C THR A 197 0.55 14.52 -4.58
N TRP A 198 0.92 15.34 -3.60
CA TRP A 198 2.29 15.44 -3.06
C TRP A 198 2.29 15.50 -1.52
N THR A 199 3.44 15.26 -0.90
CA THR A 199 3.61 15.32 0.56
C THR A 199 4.45 16.55 0.93
N SER A 200 4.18 17.18 2.07
CA SER A 200 5.06 18.22 2.63
C SER A 200 4.99 18.30 4.15
N GLY A 201 5.81 19.16 4.75
CA GLY A 201 5.70 19.49 6.18
C GLY A 201 4.78 20.68 6.49
N TYR A 202 4.26 21.40 5.48
CA TYR A 202 3.49 22.64 5.70
C TYR A 202 2.00 22.37 5.88
N ASN A 203 1.46 22.76 7.03
CA ASN A 203 0.02 22.80 7.23
C ASN A 203 -0.61 24.02 6.53
N ILE A 204 -1.94 23.99 6.34
CA ILE A 204 -2.70 25.07 5.70
C ILE A 204 -2.69 26.40 6.48
N ASP A 205 -2.38 26.37 7.78
CA ASP A 205 -2.17 27.57 8.60
C ASP A 205 -0.71 28.07 8.58
N GLU A 206 0.21 27.37 7.93
CA GLU A 206 1.58 27.85 7.68
C GLU A 206 1.74 28.38 6.25
N ALA A 207 1.18 27.66 5.28
CA ALA A 207 1.28 27.98 3.87
C ALA A 207 0.06 27.48 3.06
N VAL A 208 -0.26 28.19 1.98
CA VAL A 208 -1.30 27.76 1.03
C VAL A 208 -0.66 26.79 0.02
N PRO A 209 -1.09 25.52 -0.05
CA PRO A 209 -0.56 24.57 -1.02
C PRO A 209 -1.09 24.91 -2.42
N VAL A 210 -0.17 24.96 -3.38
CA VAL A 210 -0.43 25.44 -4.74
C VAL A 210 0.35 24.61 -5.75
N ILE A 211 -0.25 24.38 -6.91
CA ILE A 211 0.47 23.85 -8.08
C ILE A 211 0.50 24.92 -9.17
N GLU A 212 1.66 25.11 -9.78
CA GLU A 212 1.80 25.91 -11.00
C GLU A 212 1.95 24.95 -12.19
N TRP A 213 1.09 25.10 -13.21
CA TRP A 213 1.02 24.15 -14.31
C TRP A 213 0.47 24.76 -15.60
N GLY A 214 0.74 24.12 -16.74
CA GLY A 214 0.24 24.56 -18.04
C GLY A 214 0.78 23.72 -19.20
N LEU A 215 0.29 23.99 -20.41
CA LEU A 215 0.82 23.37 -21.64
C LEU A 215 2.32 23.67 -21.77
N LYS A 216 3.11 22.66 -22.18
CA LYS A 216 4.57 22.79 -22.27
C LYS A 216 4.95 23.92 -23.24
N GLY A 217 5.62 24.94 -22.72
CA GLY A 217 6.06 26.12 -23.47
C GLY A 217 5.04 27.27 -23.54
N GLN A 218 3.88 27.15 -22.88
CA GLN A 218 2.90 28.22 -22.76
C GLN A 218 2.88 28.83 -21.35
N LEU A 219 2.08 29.90 -21.17
CA LEU A 219 1.83 30.51 -19.88
C LEU A 219 1.23 29.49 -18.91
N ARG A 220 1.75 29.45 -17.69
CA ARG A 220 1.25 28.57 -16.62
C ARG A 220 0.21 29.28 -15.78
N ARG A 221 -0.77 28.52 -15.28
CA ARG A 221 -1.74 28.95 -14.27
C ARG A 221 -1.42 28.30 -12.93
N GLN A 222 -1.90 28.91 -11.85
CA GLN A 222 -1.89 28.31 -10.53
C GLN A 222 -3.22 27.63 -10.22
N SER A 223 -3.22 26.60 -9.37
CA SER A 223 -4.43 25.95 -8.87
C SER A 223 -4.23 25.53 -7.41
N PRO A 224 -5.28 25.61 -6.57
CA PRO A 224 -5.20 25.24 -5.16
C PRO A 224 -5.16 23.71 -5.00
N ALA A 225 -4.59 23.24 -3.90
CA ALA A 225 -4.77 21.86 -3.44
C ALA A 225 -5.65 21.80 -2.19
N GLY A 226 -6.42 20.72 -2.07
CA GLY A 226 -6.96 20.29 -0.78
C GLY A 226 -5.87 19.58 0.04
N THR A 227 -5.85 19.77 1.36
CA THR A 227 -4.90 19.11 2.27
C THR A 227 -5.61 18.10 3.14
N LEU A 228 -5.00 16.93 3.30
CA LEU A 228 -5.38 15.89 4.23
C LEU A 228 -4.17 15.52 5.10
N THR A 229 -4.46 14.99 6.28
CA THR A 229 -3.52 14.29 7.15
C THR A 229 -4.31 13.39 8.08
N PHE A 230 -3.64 12.52 8.83
CA PHE A 230 -4.21 11.67 9.87
C PHE A 230 -3.30 11.72 11.09
N ASP A 231 -3.86 11.48 12.27
CA ASP A 231 -3.10 11.45 13.53
C ASP A 231 -2.89 10.01 14.00
N ARG A 232 -2.11 9.84 15.07
CA ARG A 232 -1.87 8.54 15.70
C ARG A 232 -3.16 7.82 16.09
N ASN A 233 -4.19 8.55 16.51
CA ASN A 233 -5.44 7.98 17.01
C ASN A 233 -6.40 7.54 15.90
N SER A 234 -6.16 7.98 14.67
CA SER A 234 -6.87 7.57 13.46
C SER A 234 -6.60 6.10 13.09
N LEU A 235 -5.51 5.52 13.60
CA LEU A 235 -5.07 4.16 13.29
C LEU A 235 -5.67 3.14 14.25
N CYS A 236 -5.96 1.93 13.76
CA CYS A 236 -6.78 0.95 14.48
C CYS A 236 -6.00 0.07 15.46
N GLY A 237 -4.68 -0.03 15.35
CA GLY A 237 -3.89 -0.95 16.18
C GLY A 237 -2.38 -0.80 16.07
N SER A 238 -1.66 -1.73 16.70
CA SER A 238 -0.20 -1.80 16.70
C SER A 238 0.31 -2.62 15.50
N PRO A 239 1.51 -2.35 14.95
CA PRO A 239 2.46 -1.28 15.34
C PRO A 239 2.09 0.14 14.90
N ALA A 240 1.10 0.32 14.02
CA ALA A 240 0.75 1.62 13.40
C ALA A 240 0.47 2.74 14.42
N ARG A 241 -0.36 2.46 15.42
CA ARG A 241 -0.76 3.36 16.51
C ARG A 241 0.32 3.52 17.59
N THR A 242 1.32 2.64 17.63
CA THR A 242 2.26 2.47 18.74
C THR A 242 3.71 2.78 18.32
N VAL A 243 4.56 1.76 18.14
CA VAL A 243 6.01 1.91 17.92
C VAL A 243 6.37 2.34 16.52
N GLY A 244 5.56 1.97 15.52
CA GLY A 244 5.77 2.29 14.12
C GLY A 244 5.11 3.60 13.66
N TRP A 245 4.39 4.29 14.56
CA TRP A 245 3.85 5.62 14.28
C TRP A 245 4.97 6.60 13.90
N ARG A 246 4.78 7.25 12.75
CA ARG A 246 5.55 8.41 12.33
C ARG A 246 4.60 9.43 11.73
N ASP A 247 4.81 10.70 12.08
CA ASP A 247 3.98 11.80 11.59
C ASP A 247 4.06 11.90 10.04
N PRO A 248 2.93 11.82 9.31
CA PRO A 248 2.91 11.82 7.84
C PRO A 248 3.11 13.21 7.23
N GLY A 249 3.12 14.27 8.05
CA GLY A 249 3.00 15.64 7.60
C GLY A 249 1.65 15.90 6.95
N PHE A 250 1.68 16.49 5.76
CA PHE A 250 0.48 16.92 5.06
C PHE A 250 0.51 16.43 3.62
N ILE A 251 -0.61 15.83 3.19
CA ILE A 251 -0.80 15.29 1.86
C ILE A 251 -1.72 16.25 1.10
N HIS A 252 -1.27 16.77 -0.02
CA HIS A 252 -1.96 17.80 -0.79
C HIS A 252 -2.36 17.25 -2.16
N THR A 253 -3.62 17.39 -2.54
CA THR A 253 -4.12 16.99 -3.88
C THR A 253 -4.69 18.19 -4.62
N SER A 254 -4.15 18.49 -5.81
CA SER A 254 -4.71 19.47 -6.75
C SER A 254 -5.31 18.77 -7.97
N PHE A 255 -6.40 19.32 -8.51
CA PHE A 255 -7.12 18.79 -9.67
C PHE A 255 -6.89 19.66 -10.91
N LEU A 256 -6.19 19.12 -11.89
CA LEU A 256 -5.79 19.78 -13.13
C LEU A 256 -6.86 19.48 -14.18
N LYS A 257 -7.85 20.39 -14.29
CA LYS A 257 -9.06 20.22 -15.13
C LYS A 257 -8.91 20.81 -16.53
N ASP A 258 -9.86 20.48 -17.42
CA ASP A 258 -9.96 20.99 -18.79
C ASP A 258 -8.75 20.61 -19.67
N LEU A 259 -8.18 19.43 -19.43
CA LEU A 259 -7.04 18.92 -20.19
C LEU A 259 -7.42 18.62 -21.64
N TRP A 260 -6.61 19.12 -22.56
CA TRP A 260 -6.70 18.77 -23.98
C TRP A 260 -6.03 17.42 -24.18
N PRO A 261 -6.65 16.43 -24.84
CA PRO A 261 -6.15 15.05 -24.86
C PRO A 261 -4.79 14.93 -25.53
N ASN A 262 -3.94 14.03 -25.03
CA ASN A 262 -2.60 13.72 -25.53
C ASN A 262 -1.55 14.84 -25.44
N MET A 263 -1.91 16.01 -24.90
CA MET A 263 -1.02 17.16 -24.81
C MET A 263 -0.03 17.04 -23.67
N MET A 264 1.17 17.57 -23.89
CA MET A 264 2.23 17.65 -22.87
C MET A 264 2.02 18.85 -21.96
N TYR A 265 1.88 18.59 -20.67
CA TYR A 265 1.80 19.60 -19.62
C TYR A 265 3.09 19.60 -18.79
N THR A 266 3.47 20.76 -18.26
CA THR A 266 4.52 20.89 -17.23
C THR A 266 3.90 21.37 -15.94
N TYR A 267 4.39 20.91 -14.79
CA TYR A 267 3.94 21.35 -13.47
C TYR A 267 5.07 21.43 -12.45
N ARG A 268 4.88 22.23 -11.40
CA ARG A 268 5.66 22.20 -10.16
C ARG A 268 4.72 22.39 -8.98
N VAL A 269 4.94 21.62 -7.92
CA VAL A 269 4.18 21.70 -6.67
C VAL A 269 4.86 22.69 -5.73
N GLY A 270 4.10 23.35 -4.87
CA GLY A 270 4.62 24.43 -4.05
C GLY A 270 3.70 24.86 -2.92
N HIS A 271 4.20 25.82 -2.15
CA HIS A 271 3.58 26.38 -0.97
C HIS A 271 3.80 27.88 -0.96
N PHE A 272 2.72 28.65 -0.93
CA PHE A 272 2.77 30.10 -0.72
C PHE A 272 2.73 30.39 0.79
N LEU A 273 3.87 30.77 1.35
CA LEU A 273 4.03 30.99 2.78
C LEU A 273 3.29 32.27 3.22
N LYS A 274 2.85 32.33 4.48
CA LYS A 274 2.28 33.55 5.08
C LYS A 274 3.23 34.78 5.03
N THR A 275 4.52 34.57 4.83
CA THR A 275 5.54 35.62 4.61
C THR A 275 5.48 36.26 3.22
N GLY A 276 4.66 35.75 2.29
CA GLY A 276 4.55 36.24 0.91
C GLY A 276 5.57 35.64 -0.06
N SER A 277 6.40 34.68 0.38
CA SER A 277 7.34 33.94 -0.45
C SER A 277 6.79 32.57 -0.86
N TYR A 278 7.32 31.99 -1.95
CA TYR A 278 6.99 30.63 -2.37
C TYR A 278 8.12 29.66 -2.05
N VAL A 279 7.75 28.46 -1.61
CA VAL A 279 8.60 27.26 -1.62
C VAL A 279 8.10 26.37 -2.75
N TRP A 280 8.96 26.07 -3.73
CA TRP A 280 8.64 25.21 -4.87
C TRP A 280 9.40 23.88 -4.77
N SER A 281 8.87 22.84 -5.42
CA SER A 281 9.66 21.63 -5.70
C SER A 281 10.89 21.99 -6.53
N LYS A 282 12.05 21.39 -6.19
CA LYS A 282 13.32 21.55 -6.94
C LYS A 282 13.15 21.19 -8.41
N LYS A 283 12.44 20.08 -8.68
CA LYS A 283 12.13 19.57 -10.02
C LYS A 283 10.90 20.30 -10.59
N THR A 284 10.93 20.61 -11.89
CA THR A 284 9.71 20.84 -12.69
C THR A 284 9.40 19.53 -13.41
N TYR A 285 8.21 19.00 -13.17
CA TYR A 285 7.73 17.75 -13.71
C TYR A 285 6.93 17.97 -15.00
N ALA A 286 6.61 16.89 -15.70
CA ALA A 286 5.78 16.94 -16.89
C ALA A 286 4.97 15.65 -17.04
N PHE A 287 3.73 15.75 -17.50
CA PHE A 287 2.90 14.59 -17.85
C PHE A 287 2.33 14.74 -19.25
N ARG A 288 1.90 13.63 -19.85
CA ARG A 288 1.04 13.66 -21.03
C ARG A 288 -0.38 13.44 -20.52
N SER A 289 -1.29 14.34 -20.88
CA SER A 289 -2.71 14.16 -20.59
C SER A 289 -3.28 12.96 -21.34
N SER A 290 -4.25 12.28 -20.71
CA SER A 290 -4.83 11.05 -21.23
C SER A 290 -5.48 11.23 -22.62
N PRO A 291 -5.55 10.17 -23.44
CA PRO A 291 -6.42 10.11 -24.61
C PRO A 291 -7.88 10.37 -24.24
N PHE A 292 -8.67 10.85 -25.19
CA PHE A 292 -10.13 10.86 -25.05
C PHE A 292 -10.67 9.41 -24.99
N PRO A 293 -11.74 9.10 -24.23
CA PRO A 293 -12.35 7.76 -24.20
C PRO A 293 -12.79 7.29 -25.59
N GLY A 294 -12.23 6.18 -26.05
CA GLY A 294 -12.36 5.64 -27.41
C GLY A 294 -11.54 6.33 -28.49
N GLN A 295 -10.47 7.04 -28.13
CA GLN A 295 -9.52 7.53 -29.11
C GLN A 295 -8.70 6.38 -29.71
N ASP A 296 -8.64 6.29 -31.04
CA ASP A 296 -7.81 5.34 -31.76
C ASP A 296 -6.34 5.81 -31.77
N SER A 297 -5.54 5.23 -30.87
CA SER A 297 -4.10 5.47 -30.77
C SER A 297 -3.43 4.34 -30.02
N VAL A 298 -2.15 4.05 -30.29
CA VAL A 298 -1.40 3.08 -29.49
C VAL A 298 -1.37 3.51 -28.02
N GLN A 299 -1.76 2.61 -27.12
CA GLN A 299 -1.91 2.85 -25.67
C GLN A 299 -1.24 1.72 -24.89
N LYS A 300 -0.38 2.07 -23.92
CA LYS A 300 0.53 1.14 -23.22
C LYS A 300 0.33 1.16 -21.70
N ILE A 301 -0.39 0.19 -21.18
CA ILE A 301 -0.77 0.06 -19.76
C ILE A 301 0.19 -0.89 -19.06
N ILE A 302 0.59 -0.60 -17.83
CA ILE A 302 1.29 -1.53 -16.94
C ILE A 302 0.35 -1.98 -15.82
N ILE A 303 0.37 -3.27 -15.47
CA ILE A 303 -0.43 -3.85 -14.38
C ILE A 303 0.42 -4.83 -13.58
N PHE A 304 0.43 -4.70 -12.25
CA PHE A 304 1.04 -5.63 -11.29
C PHE A 304 0.53 -5.37 -9.87
N GLY A 305 0.59 -6.36 -8.98
CA GLY A 305 0.39 -6.18 -7.53
C GLY A 305 1.70 -6.38 -6.76
N ASP A 306 1.71 -6.10 -5.45
CA ASP A 306 2.66 -6.72 -4.50
C ASP A 306 4.13 -6.30 -4.70
N MET A 307 4.37 -5.07 -5.15
CA MET A 307 5.73 -4.60 -5.43
C MET A 307 6.50 -4.31 -4.14
N GLY A 308 5.86 -3.67 -3.16
CA GLY A 308 6.53 -3.19 -1.96
C GLY A 308 7.71 -2.24 -2.24
N LYS A 309 8.68 -2.27 -1.34
CA LYS A 309 9.86 -1.40 -1.34
C LYS A 309 11.15 -2.16 -1.00
N ALA A 310 12.29 -1.52 -1.24
CA ALA A 310 13.54 -1.89 -0.56
C ALA A 310 14.54 -0.73 -0.59
N GLU A 311 15.54 -0.78 0.28
CA GLU A 311 16.54 0.27 0.42
C GLU A 311 17.61 0.26 -0.68
N ARG A 312 17.81 1.43 -1.31
CA ARG A 312 18.79 1.63 -2.40
C ARG A 312 20.24 1.50 -1.96
N ASP A 313 20.52 1.72 -0.68
CA ASP A 313 21.85 1.55 -0.08
C ASP A 313 22.10 0.14 0.49
N GLY A 314 21.12 -0.76 0.37
CA GLY A 314 21.21 -2.12 0.91
C GLY A 314 21.00 -2.21 2.42
N SER A 315 20.54 -1.14 3.09
CA SER A 315 20.11 -1.21 4.49
C SER A 315 18.98 -2.21 4.70
N ASN A 316 18.85 -2.65 5.94
CA ASN A 316 17.76 -3.49 6.40
C ASN A 316 16.71 -2.65 7.13
N GLU A 317 15.49 -3.18 7.27
CA GLU A 317 14.35 -2.44 7.82
C GLU A 317 13.20 -3.39 8.17
N TYR A 318 12.16 -2.86 8.82
CA TYR A 318 10.92 -3.61 9.07
C TYR A 318 10.25 -4.05 7.76
N SER A 319 9.59 -5.20 7.77
CA SER A 319 8.91 -5.78 6.61
C SER A 319 9.81 -5.90 5.37
N ASN A 320 11.13 -6.07 5.51
CA ASN A 320 12.08 -6.19 4.39
C ASN A 320 12.03 -7.58 3.73
N TYR A 321 10.93 -7.88 3.04
CA TYR A 321 10.70 -9.15 2.34
C TYR A 321 10.26 -8.97 0.88
N GLN A 322 10.56 -7.81 0.25
CA GLN A 322 10.27 -7.55 -1.16
C GLN A 322 11.54 -7.39 -2.03
N PRO A 323 12.38 -8.43 -2.15
CA PRO A 323 13.66 -8.37 -2.87
C PRO A 323 13.54 -8.02 -4.37
N GLY A 324 12.37 -8.20 -5.00
CA GLY A 324 12.14 -7.81 -6.40
C GLY A 324 11.75 -6.34 -6.62
N ALA A 325 11.41 -5.58 -5.55
CA ALA A 325 10.82 -4.25 -5.63
C ALA A 325 11.64 -3.25 -6.47
N LEU A 326 12.96 -3.23 -6.24
CA LEU A 326 13.87 -2.32 -6.97
C LEU A 326 14.05 -2.74 -8.43
N ASN A 327 14.16 -4.04 -8.71
CA ASN A 327 14.25 -4.54 -10.09
C ASN A 327 13.02 -4.13 -10.91
N THR A 328 11.82 -4.28 -10.35
CA THR A 328 10.57 -3.85 -11.02
C THR A 328 10.54 -2.33 -11.19
N THR A 329 10.86 -1.57 -10.14
CA THR A 329 10.91 -0.11 -10.18
C THR A 329 11.85 0.38 -11.30
N ASP A 330 13.09 -0.12 -11.33
CA ASP A 330 14.09 0.27 -12.34
C ASP A 330 13.66 -0.12 -13.75
N ARG A 331 13.11 -1.33 -13.91
CA ARG A 331 12.69 -1.84 -15.22
C ARG A 331 11.51 -1.08 -15.82
N LEU A 332 10.66 -0.49 -14.97
CA LEU A 332 9.61 0.45 -15.35
C LEU A 332 10.17 1.84 -15.67
N ILE A 333 11.15 2.34 -14.91
CA ILE A 333 11.84 3.61 -15.20
C ILE A 333 12.55 3.55 -16.57
N GLU A 334 13.23 2.45 -16.88
CA GLU A 334 13.90 2.22 -18.17
C GLU A 334 12.94 2.24 -19.36
N ASP A 335 11.74 1.64 -19.22
CA ASP A 335 10.72 1.56 -20.27
C ASP A 335 9.67 2.68 -20.20
N LEU A 336 9.86 3.69 -19.32
CA LEU A 336 8.85 4.74 -19.02
C LEU A 336 8.41 5.57 -20.23
N ARG A 337 9.25 5.67 -21.27
CA ARG A 337 8.86 6.32 -22.55
C ARG A 337 7.86 5.50 -23.38
N ASN A 338 7.66 4.24 -23.02
CA ASN A 338 6.69 3.30 -23.58
C ASN A 338 5.66 2.85 -22.54
N ILE A 339 5.43 3.66 -21.50
CA ILE A 339 4.38 3.45 -20.49
C ILE A 339 3.53 4.71 -20.49
N ASP A 340 2.22 4.53 -20.58
CA ASP A 340 1.25 5.63 -20.61
C ASP A 340 0.55 5.80 -19.24
N ILE A 341 0.39 4.70 -18.49
CA ILE A 341 -0.29 4.61 -17.19
C ILE A 341 0.10 3.29 -16.48
N VAL A 342 0.13 3.30 -15.15
CA VAL A 342 0.39 2.13 -14.29
C VAL A 342 -0.81 1.86 -13.39
N PHE A 343 -1.15 0.58 -13.18
CA PHE A 343 -2.05 0.10 -12.14
C PHE A 343 -1.28 -0.83 -11.19
N HIS A 344 -1.12 -0.40 -9.93
CA HIS A 344 -0.57 -1.19 -8.84
C HIS A 344 -1.73 -1.76 -8.00
N ILE A 345 -2.06 -3.04 -8.19
CA ILE A 345 -3.33 -3.64 -7.74
C ILE A 345 -3.23 -4.22 -6.32
N GLY A 346 -2.91 -3.36 -5.35
CA GLY A 346 -2.84 -3.67 -3.92
C GLY A 346 -1.49 -4.24 -3.49
N ASP A 347 -1.31 -4.31 -2.16
CA ASP A 347 -0.07 -4.63 -1.45
C ASP A 347 1.07 -3.69 -1.87
N THR A 348 0.83 -2.42 -1.56
CA THR A 348 1.55 -1.27 -2.10
C THR A 348 2.96 -1.17 -1.54
N ALA A 349 3.08 -1.05 -0.21
CA ALA A 349 4.35 -0.72 0.46
C ALA A 349 4.78 -1.75 1.53
N TYR A 350 3.89 -2.65 1.95
CA TYR A 350 4.10 -3.56 3.09
C TYR A 350 4.59 -2.86 4.37
N ALA A 351 4.23 -1.59 4.55
CA ALA A 351 4.59 -0.81 5.73
C ALA A 351 4.07 -1.48 7.01
N ASN A 352 2.87 -2.07 6.96
CA ASN A 352 2.30 -2.91 8.01
C ASN A 352 2.39 -2.24 9.40
N GLY A 353 2.11 -0.94 9.45
CA GLY A 353 2.18 -0.12 10.66
C GLY A 353 3.55 0.49 10.97
N TYR A 354 4.55 0.35 10.12
CA TYR A 354 5.83 1.09 10.17
C TYR A 354 5.79 2.27 9.20
N LEU A 355 5.17 3.37 9.63
CA LEU A 355 4.67 4.45 8.77
C LEU A 355 5.74 5.22 7.99
N SER A 356 7.02 5.17 8.41
CA SER A 356 8.15 5.76 7.67
C SER A 356 8.26 5.25 6.23
N GLN A 357 7.78 4.02 5.99
CA GLN A 357 7.95 3.29 4.75
C GLN A 357 6.98 3.74 3.65
N TRP A 358 5.92 4.48 4.00
CA TRP A 358 5.05 5.12 2.99
C TRP A 358 5.73 6.30 2.28
N ASP A 359 6.55 7.10 2.99
CA ASP A 359 7.37 8.12 2.33
C ASP A 359 8.40 7.47 1.40
N GLN A 360 9.09 6.44 1.91
CA GLN A 360 10.07 5.62 1.18
C GLN A 360 9.47 5.07 -0.11
N PHE A 361 8.27 4.48 -0.04
CA PHE A 361 7.56 4.00 -1.23
C PHE A 361 7.22 5.14 -2.20
N THR A 362 6.68 6.27 -1.73
CA THR A 362 6.37 7.40 -2.62
C THR A 362 7.63 8.00 -3.28
N ALA A 363 8.78 7.97 -2.61
CA ALA A 363 10.07 8.36 -3.17
C ALA A 363 10.57 7.34 -4.20
N GLN A 364 10.49 6.03 -3.91
CA GLN A 364 10.86 4.95 -4.81
C GLN A 364 10.09 5.03 -6.15
N VAL A 365 8.78 5.34 -6.11
CA VAL A 365 7.96 5.43 -7.32
C VAL A 365 7.87 6.83 -7.93
N GLU A 366 8.43 7.89 -7.31
CA GLU A 366 8.40 9.27 -7.86
C GLU A 366 8.82 9.34 -9.34
N PRO A 367 9.91 8.69 -9.79
CA PRO A 367 10.35 8.79 -11.19
C PRO A 367 9.30 8.29 -12.20
N ILE A 368 8.39 7.41 -11.78
CA ILE A 368 7.28 6.86 -12.56
C ILE A 368 6.03 7.72 -12.33
N ALA A 369 5.59 7.82 -11.08
CA ALA A 369 4.30 8.40 -10.70
C ALA A 369 4.22 9.92 -10.90
N SER A 370 5.35 10.63 -10.98
CA SER A 370 5.39 12.06 -11.35
C SER A 370 5.31 12.31 -12.87
N ARG A 371 5.36 11.24 -13.69
CA ARG A 371 5.41 11.29 -15.16
C ARG A 371 4.14 10.74 -15.82
N VAL A 372 3.61 9.65 -15.29
CA VAL A 372 2.40 8.95 -15.75
C VAL A 372 1.45 8.70 -14.57
N PRO A 373 0.13 8.54 -14.78
CA PRO A 373 -0.78 8.18 -13.71
C PRO A 373 -0.37 6.84 -13.09
N TYR A 374 -0.35 6.80 -11.76
CA TYR A 374 -0.04 5.63 -10.95
C TYR A 374 -1.29 5.31 -10.12
N MET A 375 -2.16 4.50 -10.71
CA MET A 375 -3.44 4.10 -10.12
C MET A 375 -3.19 2.95 -9.13
N THR A 376 -3.81 2.99 -7.96
CA THR A 376 -3.68 1.94 -6.95
C THR A 376 -4.99 1.19 -6.73
N ALA A 377 -4.93 -0.06 -6.27
CA ALA A 377 -6.02 -0.71 -5.53
C ALA A 377 -5.60 -0.86 -4.06
N SER A 378 -6.52 -1.31 -3.20
CA SER A 378 -6.21 -1.72 -1.82
C SER A 378 -5.98 -3.23 -1.77
N GLY A 379 -4.95 -3.68 -1.06
CA GLY A 379 -4.76 -5.08 -0.67
C GLY A 379 -4.90 -5.31 0.83
N ASN A 380 -4.67 -6.55 1.27
CA ASN A 380 -4.80 -6.91 2.68
C ASN A 380 -3.76 -6.20 3.56
N HIS A 381 -2.55 -5.96 3.03
CA HIS A 381 -1.54 -5.17 3.73
C HIS A 381 -1.84 -3.66 3.81
N GLU A 382 -2.83 -3.16 3.08
CA GLU A 382 -3.37 -1.82 3.31
C GLU A 382 -4.52 -1.81 4.33
N ARG A 383 -5.44 -2.79 4.25
CA ARG A 383 -6.79 -2.64 4.83
C ARG A 383 -7.15 -3.61 5.96
N ASP A 384 -6.57 -4.80 6.04
CA ASP A 384 -7.04 -5.83 6.97
C ASP A 384 -6.72 -5.51 8.43
N TRP A 385 -7.77 -5.33 9.24
CA TRP A 385 -7.68 -5.24 10.69
C TRP A 385 -8.98 -5.69 11.38
N PRO A 386 -8.92 -6.51 12.47
CA PRO A 386 -10.12 -7.07 13.07
C PRO A 386 -11.07 -5.99 13.62
N GLY A 387 -12.37 -6.16 13.38
CA GLY A 387 -13.41 -5.26 13.90
C GLY A 387 -13.53 -3.90 13.19
N THR A 388 -12.84 -3.70 12.06
CA THR A 388 -12.85 -2.43 11.30
C THR A 388 -13.79 -2.42 10.09
N GLY A 389 -14.54 -3.49 9.87
CA GLY A 389 -15.43 -3.64 8.71
C GLY A 389 -14.74 -4.09 7.41
N SER A 390 -13.44 -4.45 7.45
CA SER A 390 -12.86 -5.29 6.41
C SER A 390 -13.58 -6.63 6.36
N PHE A 391 -13.70 -7.22 5.16
CA PHE A 391 -14.31 -8.53 4.95
C PHE A 391 -13.44 -9.64 5.52
N TYR A 392 -12.12 -9.52 5.36
CA TYR A 392 -11.14 -10.36 6.01
C TYR A 392 -10.81 -9.83 7.41
N GLY A 393 -10.78 -10.76 8.38
CA GLY A 393 -10.46 -10.49 9.78
C GLY A 393 -8.97 -10.57 10.09
N GLY A 394 -8.11 -10.43 9.08
CA GLY A 394 -6.65 -10.46 9.22
C GLY A 394 -6.10 -9.25 10.00
N MET A 395 -4.80 -9.27 10.27
CA MET A 395 -4.07 -8.16 10.89
C MET A 395 -3.03 -7.57 9.92
N ASP A 396 -3.15 -7.83 8.62
CA ASP A 396 -2.03 -7.68 7.67
C ASP A 396 -1.59 -6.23 7.49
N SER A 397 -2.51 -5.28 7.64
CA SER A 397 -2.21 -3.85 7.68
C SER A 397 -1.43 -3.37 8.90
N GLY A 398 -1.19 -4.22 9.92
CA GLY A 398 -0.47 -3.83 11.15
C GLY A 398 -1.09 -2.64 11.89
N GLY A 399 -2.41 -2.50 11.78
CA GLY A 399 -3.19 -1.44 12.41
C GLY A 399 -3.42 -0.20 11.54
N GLU A 400 -2.93 -0.17 10.30
CA GLU A 400 -3.17 0.94 9.36
C GLU A 400 -4.62 1.02 8.87
N CYS A 401 -5.30 -0.12 8.74
CA CYS A 401 -6.74 -0.25 8.46
C CYS A 401 -7.29 0.64 7.33
N GLY A 402 -6.53 0.81 6.25
CA GLY A 402 -6.87 1.58 5.04
C GLY A 402 -6.39 3.03 5.05
N VAL A 403 -6.22 3.65 6.23
CA VAL A 403 -6.03 5.10 6.41
C VAL A 403 -4.89 5.67 5.57
N LEU A 404 -3.77 4.95 5.46
CA LEU A 404 -2.60 5.42 4.71
C LEU A 404 -2.77 5.28 3.21
N ALA A 405 -3.23 4.13 2.72
CA ALA A 405 -3.55 3.94 1.29
C ALA A 405 -4.56 4.98 0.81
N GLU A 406 -5.63 5.18 1.60
CA GLU A 406 -6.70 6.14 1.35
C GLU A 406 -6.23 7.59 1.32
N THR A 407 -5.18 7.93 2.08
CA THR A 407 -4.69 9.31 2.19
C THR A 407 -3.54 9.59 1.23
N MET A 408 -2.51 8.75 1.22
CA MET A 408 -1.25 8.93 0.49
C MET A 408 -1.45 8.89 -1.02
N PHE A 409 -2.36 8.06 -1.51
CA PHE A 409 -2.74 7.95 -2.92
C PHE A 409 -4.16 8.45 -3.16
N TYR A 410 -4.36 9.10 -4.31
CA TYR A 410 -5.69 9.48 -4.79
C TYR A 410 -6.16 8.49 -5.85
N VAL A 411 -7.41 8.04 -5.72
CA VAL A 411 -8.14 7.31 -6.76
C VAL A 411 -9.52 7.97 -6.94
N PRO A 412 -10.12 7.93 -8.14
CA PRO A 412 -11.39 8.60 -8.44
C PRO A 412 -12.63 7.89 -7.86
N ALA A 413 -12.48 7.20 -6.72
CA ALA A 413 -13.58 6.57 -6.00
C ALA A 413 -14.62 7.60 -5.51
N GLU A 414 -15.88 7.18 -5.43
CA GLU A 414 -16.96 7.98 -4.82
C GLU A 414 -16.71 8.15 -3.31
N ASN A 415 -16.26 7.09 -2.66
CA ASN A 415 -15.74 7.08 -1.30
C ASN A 415 -14.38 6.37 -1.28
N ARG A 416 -13.31 7.07 -0.89
CA ARG A 416 -11.95 6.50 -0.85
C ARG A 416 -11.81 5.36 0.17
N ALA A 417 -12.58 5.39 1.28
CA ALA A 417 -12.61 4.32 2.29
C ALA A 417 -13.21 2.99 1.83
N LYS A 418 -13.73 2.94 0.60
CA LYS A 418 -14.22 1.73 -0.06
C LYS A 418 -13.30 1.27 -1.20
N PHE A 419 -12.32 2.09 -1.57
CA PHE A 419 -11.29 1.90 -2.59
C PHE A 419 -11.69 1.42 -4.01
N TRP A 420 -12.94 1.04 -4.27
CA TRP A 420 -13.40 0.64 -5.60
C TRP A 420 -13.73 1.85 -6.49
N TYR A 421 -13.32 1.79 -7.76
CA TYR A 421 -13.52 2.88 -8.74
C TYR A 421 -13.42 2.40 -10.19
N SER A 422 -13.94 3.21 -11.09
CA SER A 422 -13.84 3.06 -12.55
C SER A 422 -12.82 4.05 -13.11
N ALA A 423 -12.06 3.67 -14.13
CA ALA A 423 -11.11 4.55 -14.80
C ALA A 423 -11.06 4.31 -16.32
N ASP A 424 -10.90 5.37 -17.10
CA ASP A 424 -10.78 5.32 -18.56
C ASP A 424 -9.35 5.66 -19.00
N TYR A 425 -8.79 4.89 -19.94
CA TYR A 425 -7.58 5.29 -20.66
C TYR A 425 -7.71 4.96 -22.15
N GLY A 426 -8.18 5.92 -22.94
CA GLY A 426 -8.40 5.72 -24.37
C GLY A 426 -9.41 4.61 -24.65
N MET A 427 -8.98 3.51 -25.26
CA MET A 427 -9.79 2.33 -25.61
C MET A 427 -10.02 1.37 -24.44
N PHE A 428 -9.39 1.60 -23.29
CA PHE A 428 -9.57 0.79 -22.09
C PHE A 428 -10.61 1.41 -21.16
N HIS A 429 -11.45 0.54 -20.57
CA HIS A 429 -12.28 0.84 -19.41
C HIS A 429 -11.91 -0.13 -18.29
N PHE A 430 -11.52 0.40 -17.13
CA PHE A 430 -11.08 -0.37 -15.96
C PHE A 430 -12.13 -0.30 -14.86
N CYS A 431 -12.47 -1.45 -14.30
CA CYS A 431 -13.25 -1.57 -13.07
C CYS A 431 -12.36 -2.17 -11.98
N ILE A 432 -11.96 -1.33 -11.02
CA ILE A 432 -11.07 -1.69 -9.91
C ILE A 432 -11.95 -1.98 -8.69
N ALA A 433 -11.81 -3.19 -8.16
CA ALA A 433 -12.46 -3.65 -6.94
C ALA A 433 -11.47 -3.64 -5.76
N ASP A 434 -12.02 -3.53 -4.56
CA ASP A 434 -11.33 -3.69 -3.29
C ASP A 434 -11.72 -5.05 -2.70
N SER A 435 -10.80 -6.01 -2.75
CA SER A 435 -11.04 -7.37 -2.22
C SER A 435 -11.16 -7.42 -0.71
N GLU A 436 -10.81 -6.34 0.01
CA GLU A 436 -10.88 -6.30 1.47
C GLU A 436 -12.26 -5.83 1.95
N HIS A 437 -13.21 -5.63 1.03
CA HIS A 437 -14.64 -5.42 1.30
C HIS A 437 -15.51 -6.42 0.50
N ASP A 438 -16.70 -6.76 1.02
CA ASP A 438 -17.57 -7.81 0.44
C ASP A 438 -17.98 -7.53 -1.02
N TRP A 439 -17.52 -8.38 -1.95
CA TRP A 439 -17.81 -8.29 -3.39
C TRP A 439 -19.03 -9.12 -3.85
N ARG A 440 -19.68 -9.87 -2.96
CA ARG A 440 -20.68 -10.90 -3.33
C ARG A 440 -22.02 -10.31 -3.74
N GLU A 441 -22.84 -11.12 -4.43
CA GLU A 441 -24.13 -10.70 -4.98
C GLU A 441 -25.02 -10.01 -3.90
N GLY A 442 -25.50 -8.81 -4.22
CA GLY A 442 -26.30 -7.98 -3.31
C GLY A 442 -25.51 -6.94 -2.49
N SER A 443 -24.18 -7.05 -2.40
CA SER A 443 -23.34 -6.05 -1.73
C SER A 443 -23.36 -4.68 -2.44
N GLU A 444 -22.78 -3.65 -1.83
CA GLU A 444 -22.62 -2.34 -2.48
C GLU A 444 -21.55 -2.40 -3.59
N GLN A 445 -20.44 -3.09 -3.33
CA GLN A 445 -19.37 -3.29 -4.30
C GLN A 445 -19.86 -4.06 -5.53
N TYR A 446 -20.67 -5.11 -5.36
CA TYR A 446 -21.25 -5.86 -6.48
C TYR A 446 -22.07 -4.96 -7.41
N LYS A 447 -22.91 -4.08 -6.84
CA LYS A 447 -23.71 -3.10 -7.59
C LYS A 447 -22.84 -2.06 -8.28
N PHE A 448 -21.73 -1.65 -7.66
CA PHE A 448 -20.73 -0.81 -8.30
C PHE A 448 -20.07 -1.53 -9.50
N ILE A 449 -19.64 -2.79 -9.34
CA ILE A 449 -18.99 -3.59 -10.38
C ILE A 449 -19.94 -3.79 -11.58
N GLU A 450 -21.19 -4.20 -11.35
CA GLU A 450 -22.20 -4.32 -12.42
C GLU A 450 -22.42 -2.97 -13.14
N LYS A 451 -22.58 -1.88 -12.39
CA LYS A 451 -22.74 -0.52 -12.96
C LYS A 451 -21.52 -0.09 -13.76
N CYS A 452 -20.31 -0.41 -13.31
CA CYS A 452 -19.06 -0.11 -14.00
C CYS A 452 -19.01 -0.84 -15.35
N PHE A 453 -19.16 -2.17 -15.35
CA PHE A 453 -19.20 -2.95 -16.58
C PHE A 453 -20.31 -2.51 -17.56
N ALA A 454 -21.50 -2.20 -17.04
CA ALA A 454 -22.62 -1.70 -17.84
C ALA A 454 -22.41 -0.30 -18.45
N SER A 455 -21.47 0.49 -17.90
CA SER A 455 -21.19 1.85 -18.38
C SER A 455 -20.22 1.90 -19.57
N ALA A 456 -19.51 0.80 -19.85
CA ALA A 456 -18.53 0.73 -20.92
C ALA A 456 -19.18 0.72 -22.32
N ASP A 457 -19.04 1.79 -23.09
CA ASP A 457 -19.39 1.80 -24.52
C ASP A 457 -18.36 0.96 -25.28
N ARG A 458 -18.60 -0.35 -25.38
CA ARG A 458 -17.69 -1.33 -26.02
C ARG A 458 -17.40 -1.09 -27.51
N ARG A 459 -18.08 -0.13 -28.17
CA ARG A 459 -17.72 0.31 -29.53
C ARG A 459 -16.56 1.30 -29.50
N LYS A 460 -16.50 2.15 -28.48
CA LYS A 460 -15.42 3.11 -28.22
C LYS A 460 -14.31 2.50 -27.38
N GLN A 461 -14.66 1.78 -26.33
CA GLN A 461 -13.75 1.18 -25.36
C GLN A 461 -13.87 -0.35 -25.43
N PRO A 462 -13.31 -0.99 -26.48
CA PRO A 462 -13.43 -2.42 -26.69
C PRO A 462 -12.75 -3.26 -25.60
N TRP A 463 -11.77 -2.71 -24.88
CA TRP A 463 -10.98 -3.41 -23.86
C TRP A 463 -11.55 -3.16 -22.46
N LEU A 464 -12.37 -4.10 -21.98
CA LEU A 464 -12.98 -4.05 -20.65
C LEU A 464 -12.16 -4.89 -19.68
N ILE A 465 -11.54 -4.24 -18.70
CA ILE A 465 -10.59 -4.83 -17.76
C ILE A 465 -11.17 -4.80 -16.35
N PHE A 466 -11.13 -5.93 -15.65
CA PHE A 466 -11.37 -6.00 -14.21
C PHE A 466 -10.04 -6.15 -13.48
N ALA A 467 -9.93 -5.57 -12.29
CA ALA A 467 -8.84 -5.91 -11.38
C ALA A 467 -9.30 -5.88 -9.91
N SER A 468 -8.76 -6.79 -9.11
CA SER A 468 -8.81 -6.77 -7.64
C SER A 468 -7.43 -7.13 -7.10
N HIS A 469 -7.19 -6.95 -5.80
CA HIS A 469 -5.95 -7.41 -5.19
C HIS A 469 -5.95 -8.94 -5.01
N ARG A 470 -6.76 -9.47 -4.09
CA ARG A 470 -6.89 -10.92 -3.90
C ARG A 470 -7.43 -11.62 -5.14
N VAL A 471 -7.10 -12.90 -5.29
CA VAL A 471 -7.48 -13.70 -6.45
C VAL A 471 -8.95 -14.11 -6.35
N LEU A 472 -9.83 -13.33 -6.98
CA LEU A 472 -11.26 -13.65 -7.07
C LEU A 472 -11.62 -14.58 -8.24
N GLY A 473 -10.64 -15.05 -9.02
CA GLY A 473 -10.85 -15.84 -10.24
C GLY A 473 -10.23 -17.23 -10.20
N TYR A 474 -8.95 -17.30 -10.54
CA TYR A 474 -8.22 -18.56 -10.71
C TYR A 474 -6.73 -18.36 -10.39
N SER A 475 -6.20 -19.17 -9.48
CA SER A 475 -4.78 -19.34 -9.18
C SER A 475 -4.53 -20.78 -8.73
N SER A 476 -3.42 -21.38 -9.17
CA SER A 476 -2.93 -22.67 -8.71
C SER A 476 -1.92 -22.52 -7.57
N ASP A 477 -1.96 -21.42 -6.81
CA ASP A 477 -1.10 -21.23 -5.64
C ASP A 477 -1.28 -22.35 -4.62
N LYS A 478 -0.17 -22.73 -3.98
CA LYS A 478 -0.11 -23.79 -2.98
C LYS A 478 -0.96 -23.48 -1.75
N TYR A 479 -1.09 -22.21 -1.36
CA TYR A 479 -1.92 -21.80 -0.23
C TYR A 479 -3.39 -22.13 -0.50
N TYR A 480 -4.00 -21.55 -1.55
CA TYR A 480 -5.40 -21.84 -1.91
C TYR A 480 -5.64 -23.34 -2.12
N ALA A 481 -4.74 -24.03 -2.83
CA ALA A 481 -4.88 -25.47 -3.06
C ALA A 481 -4.81 -26.30 -1.75
N SER A 482 -4.08 -25.83 -0.74
CA SER A 482 -4.02 -26.49 0.59
C SER A 482 -5.32 -26.32 1.39
N GLU A 483 -6.06 -25.24 1.14
CA GLU A 483 -7.41 -25.00 1.69
C GLU A 483 -8.52 -25.66 0.83
N GLY A 484 -8.15 -26.32 -0.28
CA GLY A 484 -9.08 -26.98 -1.19
C GLY A 484 -9.71 -26.06 -2.24
N SER A 485 -9.11 -24.89 -2.46
CA SER A 485 -9.59 -23.85 -3.40
C SER A 485 -8.59 -23.57 -4.53
N PHE A 486 -9.00 -22.75 -5.50
CA PHE A 486 -8.15 -22.20 -6.57
C PHE A 486 -8.41 -20.68 -6.75
N ASP A 487 -8.88 -20.03 -5.69
CA ASP A 487 -9.23 -18.62 -5.53
C ASP A 487 -9.55 -18.38 -4.05
N GLU A 488 -9.78 -17.12 -3.70
CA GLU A 488 -10.45 -16.77 -2.46
C GLU A 488 -11.82 -17.49 -2.32
N PRO A 489 -12.19 -18.01 -1.14
CA PRO A 489 -13.50 -18.62 -0.94
C PRO A 489 -14.64 -17.65 -1.31
N MET A 490 -15.56 -18.09 -2.19
CA MET A 490 -16.65 -17.29 -2.78
C MET A 490 -16.18 -16.20 -3.77
N GLY A 491 -14.93 -16.26 -4.23
CA GLY A 491 -14.33 -15.31 -5.16
C GLY A 491 -15.10 -15.26 -6.48
N ARG A 492 -15.06 -16.35 -7.25
CA ARG A 492 -15.62 -16.35 -8.62
C ARG A 492 -17.14 -16.47 -8.66
N GLU A 493 -17.77 -17.19 -7.73
CA GLU A 493 -19.16 -17.68 -7.91
C GLU A 493 -20.21 -16.57 -7.96
N SER A 494 -19.90 -15.42 -7.33
CA SER A 494 -20.72 -14.21 -7.47
C SER A 494 -20.41 -13.45 -8.76
N LEU A 495 -19.12 -13.26 -9.08
CA LEU A 495 -18.68 -12.30 -10.11
C LEU A 495 -18.61 -12.90 -11.52
N GLU A 496 -18.46 -14.21 -11.69
CA GLU A 496 -18.31 -14.82 -13.02
C GLU A 496 -19.51 -14.57 -13.94
N LYS A 497 -20.72 -14.48 -13.38
CA LYS A 497 -21.93 -14.11 -14.15
C LYS A 497 -21.84 -12.68 -14.69
N LEU A 498 -21.28 -11.74 -13.93
CA LEU A 498 -21.07 -10.37 -14.40
C LEU A 498 -19.96 -10.33 -15.47
N TRP A 499 -18.82 -10.98 -15.21
CA TRP A 499 -17.72 -11.07 -16.18
C TRP A 499 -18.18 -11.66 -17.52
N GLN A 500 -18.98 -12.74 -17.47
CA GLN A 500 -19.54 -13.40 -18.63
C GLN A 500 -20.60 -12.55 -19.35
N ARG A 501 -21.56 -11.98 -18.60
CA ARG A 501 -22.64 -11.16 -19.17
C ARG A 501 -22.12 -9.92 -19.90
N TYR A 502 -21.21 -9.18 -19.26
CA TYR A 502 -20.63 -7.96 -19.80
C TYR A 502 -19.38 -8.20 -20.65
N LYS A 503 -18.94 -9.46 -20.79
CA LYS A 503 -17.80 -9.92 -21.59
C LYS A 503 -16.53 -9.15 -21.24
N VAL A 504 -16.16 -9.22 -19.95
CA VAL A 504 -14.88 -8.74 -19.45
C VAL A 504 -13.77 -9.53 -20.15
N ASP A 505 -12.77 -8.82 -20.63
CA ASP A 505 -11.74 -9.41 -21.49
C ASP A 505 -10.65 -10.10 -20.67
N ILE A 506 -10.14 -9.35 -19.69
CA ILE A 506 -9.07 -9.80 -18.81
C ILE A 506 -9.41 -9.36 -17.38
N ALA A 507 -9.26 -10.28 -16.43
CA ALA A 507 -9.35 -10.04 -15.00
C ALA A 507 -7.96 -10.21 -14.38
N PHE A 508 -7.46 -9.18 -13.69
CA PHE A 508 -6.15 -9.16 -13.06
C PHE A 508 -6.21 -9.28 -11.54
N TYR A 509 -5.22 -9.95 -10.95
CA TYR A 509 -5.08 -10.18 -9.53
C TYR A 509 -3.63 -9.95 -9.07
N GLY A 510 -3.45 -9.42 -7.87
CA GLY A 510 -2.19 -9.46 -7.12
C GLY A 510 -2.20 -10.64 -6.12
N HIS A 511 -1.74 -10.39 -4.90
CA HIS A 511 -1.78 -11.22 -3.68
C HIS A 511 -0.95 -12.50 -3.71
N VAL A 512 -1.06 -13.24 -4.81
CA VAL A 512 -0.24 -14.42 -5.08
C VAL A 512 1.04 -13.95 -5.76
N HIS A 513 2.16 -14.09 -5.07
CA HIS A 513 3.46 -13.56 -5.49
C HIS A 513 4.15 -14.42 -6.57
N ASN A 514 3.48 -14.58 -7.71
CA ASN A 514 4.00 -15.22 -8.92
C ASN A 514 3.24 -14.68 -10.15
N TYR A 515 3.43 -15.28 -11.32
CA TYR A 515 2.60 -15.02 -12.50
C TYR A 515 1.91 -16.31 -12.97
N GLU A 516 0.60 -16.23 -13.21
CA GLU A 516 -0.19 -17.32 -13.79
C GLU A 516 -1.24 -16.77 -14.76
N ARG A 517 -1.44 -17.47 -15.88
CA ARG A 517 -2.45 -17.11 -16.90
C ARG A 517 -3.33 -18.29 -17.25
N THR A 518 -4.64 -18.02 -17.33
CA THR A 518 -5.64 -19.01 -17.74
C THR A 518 -5.92 -19.01 -19.24
N CYS A 519 -6.59 -20.05 -19.72
CA CYS A 519 -7.40 -19.99 -20.93
C CYS A 519 -8.59 -19.02 -20.76
N PRO A 520 -9.23 -18.54 -21.83
CA PRO A 520 -10.57 -17.96 -21.74
C PRO A 520 -11.53 -18.99 -21.12
N ILE A 521 -12.15 -18.64 -19.99
CA ILE A 521 -12.78 -19.59 -19.08
C ILE A 521 -14.12 -19.07 -18.55
N TYR A 522 -15.03 -20.00 -18.27
CA TYR A 522 -16.27 -19.78 -17.53
C TYR A 522 -16.66 -21.08 -16.81
N GLN A 523 -17.13 -21.03 -15.56
CA GLN A 523 -17.51 -22.21 -14.76
C GLN A 523 -16.45 -23.34 -14.80
N ASN A 524 -15.19 -22.97 -14.51
CA ASN A 524 -14.00 -23.83 -14.49
C ASN A 524 -13.68 -24.57 -15.81
N LYS A 525 -14.29 -24.19 -16.95
CA LYS A 525 -14.08 -24.81 -18.27
C LYS A 525 -13.50 -23.82 -19.27
N CYS A 526 -12.42 -24.21 -19.95
CA CYS A 526 -11.93 -23.44 -21.10
C CYS A 526 -13.00 -23.38 -22.20
N VAL A 527 -13.41 -22.19 -22.57
CA VAL A 527 -14.40 -21.89 -23.63
C VAL A 527 -13.73 -21.47 -24.94
N ASN A 528 -12.41 -21.48 -24.97
CA ASN A 528 -11.57 -21.35 -26.15
C ASN A 528 -10.29 -22.20 -25.97
N SER A 529 -9.87 -22.93 -27.01
CA SER A 529 -8.68 -23.79 -27.00
C SER A 529 -7.38 -23.07 -27.39
N GLU A 530 -7.47 -21.85 -27.92
CA GLU A 530 -6.29 -21.05 -28.29
C GLU A 530 -5.44 -20.69 -27.07
N ARG A 531 -4.12 -20.51 -27.31
CA ARG A 531 -3.14 -20.24 -26.24
C ARG A 531 -2.45 -18.88 -26.30
N SER A 532 -2.36 -18.27 -27.49
CA SER A 532 -1.62 -17.02 -27.72
C SER A 532 -2.22 -16.10 -28.79
N HIS A 533 -3.16 -16.58 -29.62
CA HIS A 533 -3.78 -15.81 -30.70
C HIS A 533 -5.30 -15.95 -30.66
N TYR A 534 -5.94 -15.19 -29.76
CA TYR A 534 -7.38 -15.17 -29.64
C TYR A 534 -8.00 -14.32 -30.75
N SER A 535 -9.07 -14.82 -31.36
CA SER A 535 -9.83 -14.05 -32.36
C SER A 535 -11.33 -14.31 -32.27
N GLY A 536 -12.11 -13.33 -32.74
CA GLY A 536 -13.57 -13.39 -32.72
C GLY A 536 -14.18 -13.26 -31.31
N THR A 537 -15.25 -14.01 -31.07
CA THR A 537 -16.16 -13.83 -29.93
C THR A 537 -15.50 -13.98 -28.57
N VAL A 538 -15.88 -13.08 -27.64
CA VAL A 538 -15.44 -13.11 -26.23
C VAL A 538 -16.22 -14.18 -25.46
N ASN A 539 -15.91 -15.45 -25.71
CA ASN A 539 -16.64 -16.59 -25.14
C ASN A 539 -16.55 -16.70 -23.60
N GLY A 540 -15.50 -16.12 -22.99
CA GLY A 540 -15.26 -16.05 -21.56
C GLY A 540 -14.00 -15.24 -21.26
N THR A 541 -13.81 -14.86 -20.01
CA THR A 541 -12.74 -13.96 -19.55
C THR A 541 -11.40 -14.69 -19.43
N ILE A 542 -10.29 -14.00 -19.70
CA ILE A 542 -8.94 -14.48 -19.37
C ILE A 542 -8.56 -13.99 -17.97
N HIS A 543 -8.11 -14.87 -17.10
CA HIS A 543 -7.68 -14.51 -15.74
C HIS A 543 -6.16 -14.53 -15.66
N VAL A 544 -5.59 -13.52 -15.00
CA VAL A 544 -4.14 -13.31 -14.87
C VAL A 544 -3.78 -12.94 -13.44
N VAL A 545 -2.99 -13.78 -12.79
CA VAL A 545 -2.27 -13.43 -11.56
C VAL A 545 -1.00 -12.68 -11.96
N ALA A 546 -0.77 -11.52 -11.37
CA ALA A 546 0.34 -10.62 -11.64
C ALA A 546 0.90 -9.99 -10.34
N GLY A 547 0.85 -10.73 -9.22
CA GLY A 547 1.43 -10.33 -7.92
C GLY A 547 2.93 -10.58 -7.81
N GLY A 548 3.61 -10.97 -8.88
CA GLY A 548 5.06 -11.16 -8.89
C GLY A 548 5.91 -9.88 -8.84
N ALA A 549 5.42 -8.71 -8.42
CA ALA A 549 6.18 -7.46 -8.65
C ALA A 549 7.35 -7.23 -7.70
N GLY A 550 7.40 -7.83 -6.51
CA GLY A 550 8.54 -7.62 -5.63
C GLY A 550 8.59 -8.44 -4.36
N SER A 551 7.44 -8.76 -3.78
CA SER A 551 7.32 -9.60 -2.60
C SER A 551 7.98 -10.98 -2.75
N HIS A 552 8.25 -11.62 -1.62
CA HIS A 552 8.71 -13.01 -1.54
C HIS A 552 7.80 -13.94 -2.36
N LEU A 553 8.39 -14.77 -3.24
CA LEU A 553 7.62 -15.54 -4.22
C LEU A 553 6.77 -16.66 -3.56
N SER A 554 5.57 -16.87 -4.09
CA SER A 554 4.61 -17.89 -3.60
C SER A 554 4.61 -19.14 -4.50
N GLU A 555 4.76 -20.32 -3.90
CA GLU A 555 4.89 -21.59 -4.61
C GLU A 555 3.57 -22.04 -5.27
N PHE A 556 3.63 -22.61 -6.46
CA PHE A 556 2.49 -23.31 -7.05
C PHE A 556 2.23 -24.65 -6.37
N ALA A 557 0.96 -25.03 -6.30
CA ALA A 557 0.55 -26.39 -5.96
C ALA A 557 1.13 -27.40 -6.98
N ALA A 558 1.35 -28.64 -6.54
CA ALA A 558 1.75 -29.76 -7.40
C ALA A 558 0.58 -30.30 -8.26
N ILE A 559 -0.23 -29.39 -8.81
CA ILE A 559 -1.45 -29.64 -9.58
C ILE A 559 -1.39 -28.86 -10.89
N ASN A 560 -1.47 -29.59 -12.01
CA ASN A 560 -1.67 -29.01 -13.33
C ASN A 560 -3.17 -29.01 -13.64
N THR A 561 -3.81 -27.87 -13.42
CA THR A 561 -5.22 -27.65 -13.78
C THR A 561 -5.39 -27.62 -15.30
N SER A 562 -6.59 -27.93 -15.78
CA SER A 562 -6.91 -27.92 -17.22
C SER A 562 -6.85 -26.53 -17.86
N TRP A 563 -6.93 -25.47 -17.04
CA TRP A 563 -7.05 -24.09 -17.46
C TRP A 563 -5.77 -23.27 -17.34
N SER A 564 -4.79 -23.69 -16.54
CA SER A 564 -3.49 -23.03 -16.38
C SER A 564 -2.67 -23.16 -17.67
N LEU A 565 -2.53 -22.07 -18.44
CA LEU A 565 -1.76 -22.07 -19.69
C LEU A 565 -0.27 -21.73 -19.48
N PHE A 566 0.03 -20.84 -18.55
CA PHE A 566 1.39 -20.42 -18.23
C PHE A 566 1.53 -20.12 -16.74
N LYS A 567 2.70 -20.42 -16.17
CA LYS A 567 3.09 -20.20 -14.78
C LYS A 567 4.55 -19.76 -14.73
N ASP A 568 4.88 -18.82 -13.86
CA ASP A 568 6.26 -18.40 -13.62
C ASP A 568 6.49 -18.02 -12.16
N TYR A 569 7.48 -18.66 -11.53
CA TYR A 569 7.93 -18.39 -10.17
C TYR A 569 9.17 -17.50 -10.23
N ASP A 570 8.94 -16.21 -10.48
CA ASP A 570 9.97 -15.17 -10.61
C ASP A 570 9.29 -13.80 -10.51
N TRP A 571 10.06 -12.72 -10.38
CA TRP A 571 9.49 -11.38 -10.36
C TRP A 571 9.19 -10.86 -11.77
N GLY A 572 8.05 -10.21 -11.93
CA GLY A 572 7.61 -9.64 -13.20
C GLY A 572 6.34 -8.80 -13.11
N PHE A 573 5.96 -8.22 -14.24
CA PHE A 573 4.79 -7.36 -14.40
C PHE A 573 4.17 -7.55 -15.79
N VAL A 574 2.91 -7.13 -15.94
CA VAL A 574 2.20 -7.19 -17.22
C VAL A 574 2.25 -5.84 -17.93
N LYS A 575 2.41 -5.89 -19.25
CA LYS A 575 2.21 -4.77 -20.17
C LYS A 575 1.10 -5.09 -21.16
N LEU A 576 0.08 -4.24 -21.21
CA LEU A 576 -0.93 -4.25 -22.27
C LEU A 576 -0.57 -3.20 -23.32
N THR A 577 -0.62 -3.58 -24.60
CA THR A 577 -0.54 -2.65 -25.73
C THR A 577 -1.78 -2.81 -26.60
N ALA A 578 -2.71 -1.84 -26.54
CA ALA A 578 -3.75 -1.73 -27.55
C ALA A 578 -3.18 -0.98 -28.75
N PHE A 579 -3.18 -1.61 -29.92
CA PHE A 579 -2.70 -0.98 -31.16
C PHE A 579 -3.78 -0.15 -31.84
N ASN A 580 -5.02 -0.62 -31.77
CA ASN A 580 -6.24 -0.02 -32.29
C ASN A 580 -7.46 -0.69 -31.62
N HIS A 581 -8.67 -0.35 -32.06
CA HIS A 581 -9.92 -0.87 -31.50
C HIS A 581 -10.13 -2.39 -31.66
N SER A 582 -9.45 -3.03 -32.62
CA SER A 582 -9.60 -4.47 -32.90
C SER A 582 -8.41 -5.32 -32.43
N SER A 583 -7.28 -4.72 -32.02
CA SER A 583 -6.05 -5.44 -31.68
C SER A 583 -5.43 -5.04 -30.33
N LEU A 584 -5.35 -6.01 -29.42
CA LEU A 584 -4.67 -5.94 -28.12
C LEU A 584 -3.55 -6.99 -28.03
N LEU A 585 -2.45 -6.63 -27.38
CA LEU A 585 -1.36 -7.52 -26.98
C LEU A 585 -1.18 -7.44 -25.46
N LEU A 586 -1.09 -8.59 -24.79
CA LEU A 586 -0.59 -8.74 -23.44
C LEU A 586 0.83 -9.31 -23.50
N GLU A 587 1.77 -8.71 -22.77
CA GLU A 587 3.13 -9.18 -22.54
C GLU A 587 3.37 -9.32 -21.04
N TYR A 588 3.72 -10.51 -20.56
CA TYR A 588 4.30 -10.68 -19.23
C TYR A 588 5.83 -10.55 -19.32
N LYS A 589 6.39 -9.69 -18.48
CA LYS A 589 7.80 -9.28 -18.52
C LYS A 589 8.44 -9.52 -17.16
N LYS A 590 9.55 -10.27 -17.12
CA LYS A 590 10.31 -10.45 -15.87
C LYS A 590 11.05 -9.17 -15.49
N SER A 591 11.04 -8.84 -14.21
CA SER A 591 11.66 -7.62 -13.68
C SER A 591 13.18 -7.63 -13.79
N ARG A 592 13.81 -8.81 -13.74
CA ARG A 592 15.27 -9.01 -13.81
C ARG A 592 15.93 -8.58 -15.14
N ASP A 593 15.18 -8.55 -16.25
CA ASP A 593 15.73 -8.22 -17.58
C ASP A 593 14.77 -7.47 -18.52
N GLY A 594 13.49 -7.32 -18.15
CA GLY A 594 12.47 -6.63 -18.94
C GLY A 594 12.12 -7.30 -20.26
N LYS A 595 12.48 -8.57 -20.47
CA LYS A 595 12.10 -9.34 -21.65
C LYS A 595 10.73 -9.98 -21.45
N VAL A 596 10.06 -10.28 -22.56
CA VAL A 596 8.78 -10.98 -22.59
C VAL A 596 9.01 -12.48 -22.39
N TYR A 597 8.30 -13.09 -21.44
CA TYR A 597 8.37 -14.54 -21.16
C TYR A 597 7.05 -15.27 -21.45
N ASP A 598 5.92 -14.56 -21.40
CA ASP A 598 4.62 -15.03 -21.89
C ASP A 598 3.90 -13.88 -22.59
N SER A 599 3.06 -14.20 -23.57
CA SER A 599 2.26 -13.19 -24.28
C SER A 599 1.06 -13.81 -24.98
N PHE A 600 0.04 -12.99 -25.21
CA PHE A 600 -1.03 -13.31 -26.14
C PHE A 600 -1.58 -12.07 -26.82
N SER A 601 -2.21 -12.29 -27.97
CA SER A 601 -2.90 -11.27 -28.76
C SER A 601 -4.39 -11.57 -28.81
N VAL A 602 -5.20 -10.51 -28.89
CA VAL A 602 -6.65 -10.58 -29.14
C VAL A 602 -6.93 -9.75 -30.40
N SER A 603 -7.55 -10.37 -31.40
CA SER A 603 -7.91 -9.76 -32.69
C SER A 603 -9.39 -9.99 -33.01
N ARG A 604 -10.23 -8.96 -32.83
CA ARG A 604 -11.70 -9.08 -32.95
C ARG A 604 -12.34 -7.73 -33.24
N ASP A 605 -13.54 -7.73 -33.80
CA ASP A 605 -14.31 -6.52 -34.08
C ASP A 605 -15.44 -6.31 -33.05
N TYR A 606 -16.04 -5.12 -33.04
CA TYR A 606 -17.17 -4.80 -32.16
C TYR A 606 -18.36 -5.79 -32.28
N ARG A 607 -18.60 -6.36 -33.48
CA ARG A 607 -19.63 -7.39 -33.68
C ARG A 607 -19.38 -8.65 -32.82
N ASP A 608 -18.11 -8.96 -32.55
CA ASP A 608 -17.70 -10.16 -31.83
C ASP A 608 -17.85 -9.95 -30.30
N VAL A 609 -17.80 -8.68 -29.86
CA VAL A 609 -18.19 -8.27 -28.51
C VAL A 609 -19.72 -8.27 -28.35
N LEU A 610 -20.49 -8.00 -29.42
CA LEU A 610 -21.95 -8.10 -29.40
C LEU A 610 -22.47 -9.54 -29.47
N ALA A 611 -21.77 -10.45 -30.18
CA ALA A 611 -22.20 -11.82 -30.42
C ALA A 611 -22.55 -12.58 -29.11
N CYS A 612 -23.70 -13.24 -29.08
CA CYS A 612 -24.17 -13.96 -27.89
C CYS A 612 -23.25 -15.11 -27.49
N VAL A 613 -23.05 -15.26 -26.17
CA VAL A 613 -22.30 -16.36 -25.55
C VAL A 613 -23.16 -17.03 -24.47
N HIS A 614 -22.71 -18.17 -23.96
CA HIS A 614 -23.37 -18.83 -22.82
C HIS A 614 -23.46 -17.85 -21.63
N ASP A 615 -24.65 -17.69 -21.04
CA ASP A 615 -24.98 -16.70 -20.01
C ASP A 615 -24.64 -15.22 -20.34
N GLY A 616 -24.34 -14.90 -21.60
CA GLY A 616 -24.00 -13.56 -22.09
C GLY A 616 -24.71 -13.23 -23.40
N CYS A 617 -26.05 -13.29 -23.38
CA CYS A 617 -26.92 -12.97 -24.51
C CYS A 617 -28.08 -12.08 -24.03
N GLU A 618 -28.30 -10.96 -24.70
CA GLU A 618 -29.35 -10.01 -24.32
C GLU A 618 -30.76 -10.51 -24.73
N PRO A 619 -31.82 -10.16 -23.98
CA PRO A 619 -33.20 -10.51 -24.35
C PRO A 619 -33.59 -9.99 -25.73
N THR A 620 -34.24 -10.83 -26.52
CA THR A 620 -34.77 -10.48 -27.84
C THR A 620 -36.31 -10.48 -27.84
N THR A 621 -36.90 -9.71 -28.77
CA THR A 621 -38.35 -9.71 -29.03
C THR A 621 -38.65 -10.37 -30.37
N LEU A 622 -39.82 -11.00 -30.49
CA LEU A 622 -40.32 -11.58 -31.74
C LEU A 622 -41.05 -10.56 -32.63
N ALA A 623 -41.16 -9.30 -32.18
CA ALA A 623 -41.73 -8.22 -32.99
C ALA A 623 -40.80 -7.88 -34.17
N SER A 624 -41.40 -7.62 -35.35
CA SER A 624 -40.73 -7.35 -36.63
C SER A 624 -41.21 -6.05 -37.26
#